data_AF-A0ABD4W9U8-F1
#
_entry.id   AF-A0ABD4W9U8-F1
#
_cell.length_a   1.000
_cell.length_b   1.000
_cell.length_c   1.000
_cell.angle_alpha   90.00
_cell.angle_beta   90.00
_cell.angle_gamma   90.00
#
_symmetry.space_group_name_H-M   'P 1'
#
loop_
_entity.id
_entity.type
_entity.pdbx_description
1 polymer ?
#
loop_
_entity_poly.entity_id
_entity_poly.type
_entity_poly.pdbx_seq_one_letter_code
_entity_poly.pdbx_strand_id
1 'polypeptide(L)'
;IHGSIDLYDVANNTTIDWKITGTTTIRNVKANGPSQQYRIQASLYGIGLENDGEPCKRNAIYFLPRNNVSLADALPIEFDFDPKPGKWALSRAQLIVNLLDLIEQDAGVEMRDAWIHALPTSPTHCFQCGSWPDDQLGDLAGINQSQYPALPDKWGQLVGLLESTYRKTER
;
A
#
# COMPACT_ATOMS: atom_id res chain seq x y z
N ILE A 1 -14.68 4.26 2.97
CA ILE A 1 -13.48 3.48 3.35
C ILE A 1 -13.46 3.36 4.85
N HIS A 2 -13.25 2.16 5.39
CA HIS A 2 -13.17 1.91 6.83
C HIS A 2 -11.81 1.27 7.16
N GLY A 3 -11.39 1.39 8.40
CA GLY A 3 -10.14 0.80 8.91
C GLY A 3 -10.26 0.44 10.37
N SER A 4 -9.26 -0.28 10.88
CA SER A 4 -9.12 -0.62 12.29
C SER A 4 -7.75 -0.17 12.76
N ILE A 5 -7.69 0.48 13.91
CA ILE A 5 -6.45 0.91 14.57
C ILE A 5 -6.17 -0.10 15.69
N ASP A 6 -4.93 -0.56 15.85
CA ASP A 6 -4.60 -1.51 16.92
C ASP A 6 -4.79 -0.87 18.30
N LEU A 7 -4.36 0.39 18.47
CA LEU A 7 -4.54 1.18 19.68
C LEU A 7 -4.55 2.68 19.37
N TYR A 8 -5.48 3.41 20.00
CA TYR A 8 -5.49 4.88 20.03
C TYR A 8 -5.31 5.35 21.48
N ASP A 9 -4.20 6.06 21.73
CA ASP A 9 -3.93 6.70 23.01
C ASP A 9 -4.60 8.07 23.03
N VAL A 10 -5.81 8.12 23.60
CA VAL A 10 -6.62 9.34 23.75
C VAL A 10 -5.90 10.42 24.57
N ALA A 11 -5.11 10.03 25.57
CA ALA A 11 -4.43 11.01 26.43
C ALA A 11 -3.37 11.81 25.65
N ASN A 12 -2.69 11.15 24.72
CA ASN A 12 -1.64 11.75 23.90
C ASN A 12 -2.08 12.12 22.48
N ASN A 13 -3.29 11.72 22.06
CA ASN A 13 -3.81 11.82 20.70
C ASN A 13 -2.90 11.12 19.69
N THR A 14 -2.52 9.88 20.00
CA THR A 14 -1.52 9.12 19.24
C THR A 14 -2.10 7.80 18.74
N THR A 15 -2.01 7.54 17.43
CA THR A 15 -2.26 6.20 16.89
C THR A 15 -1.07 5.30 17.14
N ILE A 16 -1.31 4.02 17.45
CA ILE A 16 -0.26 3.04 17.70
C ILE A 16 -0.59 1.78 16.89
N ASP A 17 0.33 1.39 16.02
CA ASP A 17 0.21 0.21 15.16
C ASP A 17 1.36 -0.78 15.45
N TRP A 18 1.02 -2.05 15.64
CA TRP A 18 1.91 -3.09 16.11
C TRP A 18 2.28 -4.01 14.95
N LYS A 19 3.57 -4.08 14.61
CA LYS A 19 4.08 -4.88 13.49
C LYS A 19 5.05 -5.95 13.96
N ILE A 20 4.61 -7.20 13.96
CA ILE A 20 5.47 -8.36 14.22
C ILE A 20 6.27 -8.67 12.95
N THR A 21 7.57 -8.36 12.97
CA THR A 21 8.42 -8.39 11.76
C THR A 21 9.73 -9.15 11.96
N GLY A 22 10.32 -9.58 10.85
CA GLY A 22 11.61 -10.25 10.84
C GLY A 22 12.77 -9.28 11.04
N THR A 23 13.95 -9.82 11.37
CA THR A 23 15.17 -9.04 11.62
C THR A 23 15.57 -8.16 10.43
N THR A 24 15.38 -8.63 9.20
CA THR A 24 15.63 -7.86 7.97
C THR A 24 14.76 -6.62 7.89
N THR A 25 13.47 -6.72 8.21
CA THR A 25 12.54 -5.57 8.20
C THR A 25 12.95 -4.55 9.26
N ILE A 26 13.23 -4.99 10.49
CA ILE A 26 13.68 -4.11 11.57
C ILE A 26 14.98 -3.40 11.18
N ARG A 27 15.96 -4.12 10.62
CA ARG A 27 17.21 -3.54 10.12
C ARG A 27 16.96 -2.50 9.03
N ASN A 28 16.08 -2.79 8.08
CA ASN A 28 15.74 -1.85 7.01
C ASN A 28 15.06 -0.59 7.57
N VAL A 29 14.16 -0.73 8.54
CA VAL A 29 13.52 0.42 9.20
C VAL A 29 14.54 1.26 9.97
N LYS A 30 15.52 0.64 10.65
CA LYS A 30 16.62 1.38 11.30
C LYS A 30 17.45 2.18 10.30
N ALA A 31 17.68 1.65 9.10
CA ALA A 31 18.50 2.30 8.08
C ALA A 31 17.74 3.38 7.29
N ASN A 32 16.50 3.09 6.89
CA ASN A 32 15.75 3.86 5.89
C ASN A 32 14.44 4.48 6.44
N GLY A 33 14.12 4.21 7.71
CA GLY A 33 12.82 4.53 8.30
C GLY A 33 11.69 3.60 7.83
N PRO A 34 10.46 3.84 8.30
CA PRO A 34 9.30 3.06 7.88
C PRO A 34 9.06 3.17 6.37
N SER A 35 8.62 2.07 5.75
CA SER A 35 8.25 2.04 4.33
C SER A 35 7.07 2.96 4.03
N GLN A 36 6.86 3.27 2.76
CA GLN A 36 5.70 4.05 2.30
C GLN A 36 4.37 3.44 2.78
N GLN A 37 4.23 2.12 2.73
CA GLN A 37 3.01 1.44 3.15
C GLN A 37 2.68 1.74 4.63
N TYR A 38 3.68 1.63 5.51
CA TYR A 38 3.51 1.93 6.93
C TYR A 38 3.18 3.41 7.18
N ARG A 39 3.81 4.32 6.43
CA ARG A 39 3.52 5.77 6.53
C ARG A 39 2.09 6.10 6.06
N ILE A 40 1.63 5.48 4.99
CA ILE A 40 0.26 5.64 4.48
C ILE A 40 -0.75 5.09 5.48
N GLN A 41 -0.51 3.90 6.03
CA GLN A 41 -1.38 3.29 7.04
C GLN A 41 -1.55 4.21 8.25
N ALA A 42 -0.44 4.70 8.82
CA ALA A 42 -0.45 5.67 9.91
C ALA A 42 -1.22 6.96 9.56
N SER A 43 -1.02 7.49 8.35
CA SER A 43 -1.74 8.67 7.86
C SER A 43 -3.25 8.43 7.73
N LEU A 44 -3.67 7.27 7.21
CA LEU A 44 -5.08 6.91 7.07
C LEU A 44 -5.79 6.74 8.41
N TYR A 45 -5.10 6.20 9.42
CA TYR A 45 -5.65 6.09 10.77
C TYR A 45 -5.93 7.45 11.39
N GLY A 46 -4.97 8.37 11.32
CA GLY A 46 -5.19 9.73 11.82
C GLY A 46 -6.32 10.45 11.08
N ILE A 47 -6.44 10.29 9.76
CA ILE A 47 -7.58 10.83 8.98
C ILE A 47 -8.90 10.20 9.44
N GLY A 48 -8.92 8.90 9.71
CA GLY A 48 -10.10 8.20 10.22
C GLY A 48 -10.58 8.79 11.54
N LEU A 49 -9.66 8.97 12.49
CA LEU A 49 -9.96 9.60 13.78
C LEU A 49 -10.49 11.01 13.62
N GLU A 50 -9.83 11.86 12.81
CA GLU A 50 -10.29 13.24 12.58
C GLU A 50 -11.71 13.29 11.99
N ASN A 51 -12.05 12.36 11.10
CA ASN A 51 -13.40 12.26 10.53
C ASN A 51 -14.44 11.83 11.58
N ASP A 52 -14.04 11.03 12.56
CA ASP A 52 -14.89 10.60 13.68
C ASP A 52 -14.94 11.66 14.80
N GLY A 53 -14.26 12.80 14.63
CA GLY A 53 -14.20 13.90 15.60
C GLY A 53 -13.12 13.74 16.67
N GLU A 54 -12.27 12.72 16.57
CA GLU A 54 -11.17 12.45 17.49
C GLU A 54 -9.87 13.10 16.99
N PRO A 55 -9.15 13.87 17.81
CA PRO A 55 -7.93 14.54 17.38
C PRO A 55 -6.77 13.54 17.18
N CYS A 56 -5.95 13.75 16.16
CA CYS A 56 -4.72 12.97 15.96
C CYS A 56 -3.51 13.91 15.86
N LYS A 57 -2.57 13.80 16.81
CA LYS A 57 -1.34 14.61 16.84
C LYS A 57 -0.13 13.84 16.35
N ARG A 58 -0.06 12.54 16.66
CA ARG A 58 1.10 11.69 16.37
C ARG A 58 0.67 10.31 15.91
N ASN A 59 1.58 9.64 15.22
CA ASN A 59 1.48 8.23 14.93
C ASN A 59 2.72 7.51 15.44
N ALA A 60 2.52 6.30 15.93
CA ALA A 60 3.56 5.41 16.40
C ALA A 60 3.43 4.05 15.72
N ILE A 61 4.57 3.46 15.38
CA ILE A 61 4.66 2.11 14.83
C ILE A 61 5.66 1.32 15.67
N TYR A 62 5.18 0.24 16.27
CA TYR A 62 5.96 -0.65 17.12
C TYR A 62 6.38 -1.87 16.31
N PHE A 63 7.62 -1.88 15.85
CA PHE A 63 8.19 -3.06 15.18
C PHE A 63 8.65 -4.07 16.23
N LEU A 64 7.86 -5.11 16.43
CA LEU A 64 8.11 -6.18 17.40
C LEU A 64 8.89 -7.33 16.73
N PRO A 65 9.94 -7.87 17.37
CA PRO A 65 10.75 -8.93 16.79
C PRO A 65 9.98 -10.25 16.76
N ARG A 66 9.81 -10.84 15.57
CA ARG A 66 9.18 -12.16 15.42
C ARG A 66 10.01 -13.30 16.00
N ASN A 67 11.34 -13.20 15.88
CA ASN A 67 12.27 -14.32 16.11
C ASN A 67 13.00 -14.24 17.46
N ASN A 68 12.69 -13.24 18.29
CA ASN A 68 13.31 -13.09 19.61
C ASN A 68 12.26 -13.39 20.70
N VAL A 69 12.70 -14.06 21.76
CA VAL A 69 11.88 -14.37 22.95
C VAL A 69 11.65 -13.16 23.84
N SER A 70 12.42 -12.08 23.64
CA SER A 70 12.29 -10.82 24.38
C SER A 70 11.95 -9.65 23.46
N LEU A 71 11.35 -8.61 24.04
CA LEU A 71 11.05 -7.34 23.35
C LEU A 71 12.24 -6.38 23.33
N ALA A 72 13.44 -6.78 23.75
CA ALA A 72 14.62 -5.90 23.77
C ALA A 72 15.00 -5.35 22.38
N ASP A 73 14.68 -6.10 21.33
CA ASP A 73 14.91 -5.69 19.93
C ASP A 73 13.72 -4.96 19.30
N ALA A 74 12.66 -4.67 20.08
CA ALA A 74 11.56 -3.87 19.59
C ALA A 74 12.04 -2.48 19.17
N LEU A 75 11.51 -1.99 18.06
CA LEU A 75 11.85 -0.67 17.52
C LEU A 75 10.56 0.16 17.44
N PRO A 76 10.26 0.98 18.46
CA PRO A 76 9.21 1.99 18.36
C PRO A 76 9.70 3.14 17.47
N ILE A 77 8.86 3.57 16.54
CA ILE A 77 9.07 4.75 15.70
C ILE A 77 7.86 5.66 15.87
N GLU A 78 8.10 6.90 16.29
CA GLU A 78 7.08 7.94 16.41
C GLU A 78 7.33 9.06 15.40
N PHE A 79 6.26 9.66 14.90
CA PHE A 79 6.30 10.85 14.05
C PHE A 79 5.00 11.65 14.14
N ASP A 80 5.09 12.93 13.83
CA ASP A 80 3.92 13.82 13.79
C ASP A 80 2.90 13.33 12.76
N PHE A 81 1.62 13.55 13.06
CA PHE A 81 0.55 13.24 12.13
C PHE A 81 0.69 14.10 10.86
N ASP A 82 0.78 13.42 9.72
CA ASP A 82 0.72 14.03 8.38
C ASP A 82 -0.40 13.37 7.59
N PRO A 83 -1.48 14.09 7.23
CA PRO A 83 -2.58 13.53 6.43
C PRO A 83 -2.23 13.39 4.94
N LYS A 84 -1.13 13.98 4.45
CA LYS A 84 -0.85 14.05 3.00
C LYS A 84 -0.62 12.67 2.36
N PRO A 85 0.17 11.74 2.94
CA PRO A 85 0.36 10.41 2.36
C PRO A 85 -0.95 9.63 2.24
N GLY A 86 -1.80 9.68 3.27
CA GLY A 86 -3.10 9.02 3.29
C GLY A 86 -4.05 9.61 2.26
N LYS A 87 -4.14 10.95 2.18
CA LYS A 87 -4.93 11.64 1.16
C LYS A 87 -4.48 11.30 -0.26
N TRP A 88 -3.17 11.23 -0.51
CA TRP A 88 -2.64 10.77 -1.79
C TRP A 88 -3.08 9.34 -2.11
N ALA A 89 -2.99 8.42 -1.14
CA ALA A 89 -3.40 7.04 -1.34
C ALA A 89 -4.91 6.92 -1.63
N LEU A 90 -5.75 7.71 -0.94
CA LEU A 90 -7.19 7.78 -1.20
C LEU A 90 -7.50 8.30 -2.60
N SER A 91 -6.85 9.40 -3.01
CA SER A 91 -7.00 9.95 -4.36
C SER A 91 -6.57 8.95 -5.43
N ARG A 92 -5.48 8.21 -5.19
CA ARG A 92 -5.01 7.15 -6.07
C ARG A 92 -6.01 6.00 -6.16
N ALA A 93 -6.58 5.57 -5.03
CA ALA A 93 -7.61 4.53 -5.01
C ALA A 93 -8.88 4.97 -5.76
N GLN A 94 -9.32 6.21 -5.56
CA GLN A 94 -10.46 6.77 -6.28
C GLN A 94 -10.20 6.86 -7.78
N LEU A 95 -9.00 7.26 -8.18
CA LEU A 95 -8.61 7.27 -9.59
C LEU A 95 -8.69 5.88 -10.20
N ILE A 96 -8.19 4.85 -9.51
CA ILE A 96 -8.30 3.46 -9.98
C ILE A 96 -9.76 3.08 -10.21
N VAL A 97 -10.65 3.34 -9.23
CA VAL A 97 -12.09 3.04 -9.38
C VAL A 97 -12.68 3.77 -10.59
N ASN A 98 -12.41 5.07 -10.74
CA ASN A 98 -12.93 5.84 -11.87
C ASN A 98 -12.45 5.30 -13.23
N LEU A 99 -11.18 4.86 -13.32
CA LEU A 99 -10.63 4.29 -14.55
C LEU A 99 -11.25 2.91 -14.85
N LEU A 100 -11.47 2.08 -13.82
CA LEU A 100 -12.15 0.80 -13.96
C LEU A 100 -13.57 0.99 -14.51
N ASP A 101 -14.33 1.91 -13.92
CA ASP A 101 -15.70 2.23 -14.36
C ASP A 101 -15.73 2.78 -15.79
N LEU A 102 -14.79 3.67 -16.13
CA LEU A 102 -14.67 4.26 -17.47
C LEU A 102 -14.41 3.17 -18.53
N ILE A 103 -13.43 2.30 -18.29
CA ILE A 103 -13.04 1.26 -19.25
C ILE A 103 -14.18 0.25 -19.41
N GLU A 104 -14.84 -0.13 -18.32
CA GLU A 104 -15.97 -1.05 -18.36
C GLU A 104 -17.16 -0.48 -19.13
N GLN A 105 -17.50 0.79 -18.92
CA GLN A 105 -18.59 1.44 -19.64
C GLN A 105 -18.32 1.62 -21.14
N ASP A 106 -17.07 1.93 -21.52
CA ASP A 106 -16.69 2.17 -22.92
C ASP A 106 -16.41 0.87 -23.70
N ALA A 107 -15.76 -0.10 -23.06
CA ALA A 107 -15.17 -1.26 -23.74
C ALA A 107 -15.49 -2.62 -23.08
N GLY A 108 -16.31 -2.64 -22.03
CA GLY A 108 -16.77 -3.87 -21.38
C GLY A 108 -15.80 -4.46 -20.35
N VAL A 109 -16.31 -5.47 -19.64
CA VAL A 109 -15.64 -6.13 -18.51
C VAL A 109 -14.30 -6.78 -18.90
N GLU A 110 -14.23 -7.44 -20.05
CA GLU A 110 -13.01 -8.11 -20.52
C GLU A 110 -11.85 -7.13 -20.73
N MET A 111 -12.15 -5.92 -21.20
CA MET A 111 -11.14 -4.88 -21.41
C MET A 111 -10.66 -4.26 -20.10
N ARG A 112 -11.59 -4.06 -19.15
CA ARG A 112 -11.26 -3.64 -17.79
C ARG A 112 -10.29 -4.65 -17.14
N ASP A 113 -10.58 -5.94 -17.27
CA ASP A 113 -9.75 -7.00 -16.69
C ASP A 113 -8.40 -7.12 -17.40
N ALA A 114 -8.35 -6.95 -18.72
CA ALA A 114 -7.09 -6.84 -19.47
C ALA A 114 -6.23 -5.66 -18.98
N TRP A 115 -6.85 -4.52 -18.70
CA TRP A 115 -6.16 -3.35 -18.14
C TRP A 115 -5.63 -3.59 -16.72
N ILE A 116 -6.41 -4.25 -15.85
CA ILE A 116 -5.96 -4.64 -14.50
C ILE A 116 -4.69 -5.48 -14.57
N HIS A 117 -4.62 -6.44 -15.49
CA HIS A 117 -3.43 -7.29 -15.66
C HIS A 117 -2.21 -6.57 -16.22
N ALA A 118 -2.42 -5.45 -16.92
CA ALA A 118 -1.32 -4.62 -17.40
C ALA A 118 -0.73 -3.70 -16.32
N LEU A 119 -1.33 -3.64 -15.12
CA LEU A 119 -0.81 -2.81 -14.03
C LEU A 119 0.53 -3.33 -13.52
N PRO A 120 1.45 -2.43 -13.15
CA PRO A 120 2.77 -2.82 -12.66
C PRO A 120 2.65 -3.62 -11.35
N THR A 121 3.31 -4.77 -11.32
CA THR A 121 3.44 -5.58 -10.10
C THR A 121 4.60 -5.08 -9.25
N SER A 122 4.53 -5.34 -7.93
CA SER A 122 5.65 -5.02 -7.04
C SER A 122 6.84 -5.94 -7.38
N PRO A 123 8.04 -5.40 -7.64
CA PRO A 123 9.22 -6.23 -7.92
C PRO A 123 9.71 -7.01 -6.68
N THR A 124 9.28 -6.63 -5.47
CA THR A 124 9.77 -7.21 -4.20
C THR A 124 8.68 -7.82 -3.32
N HIS A 125 7.42 -7.47 -3.53
CA HIS A 125 6.29 -7.88 -2.66
C HIS A 125 5.06 -8.34 -3.47
N CYS A 126 5.31 -9.02 -4.57
CA CYS A 126 4.25 -9.61 -5.37
C CYS A 126 4.07 -11.08 -4.96
N PHE A 127 3.12 -11.30 -4.05
CA PHE A 127 2.80 -12.63 -3.49
C PHE A 127 2.35 -13.66 -4.53
N GLN A 128 1.95 -13.20 -5.72
CA GLN A 128 1.46 -14.04 -6.81
C GLN A 128 2.44 -14.16 -7.98
N CYS A 129 3.60 -13.50 -7.95
CA CYS A 129 4.62 -13.70 -8.96
C CYS A 129 5.84 -14.40 -8.38
N GLY A 130 6.03 -15.65 -8.78
CA GLY A 130 7.32 -16.32 -8.74
C GLY A 130 7.84 -16.65 -7.34
N SER A 131 6.97 -16.85 -6.35
CA SER A 131 7.39 -17.05 -4.97
C SER A 131 8.08 -18.40 -4.73
N TRP A 132 7.94 -19.37 -5.63
CA TRP A 132 8.55 -20.69 -5.56
C TRP A 132 9.49 -20.97 -6.76
N PRO A 133 10.57 -21.78 -6.60
CA PRO A 133 11.48 -22.16 -7.70
C PRO A 133 10.78 -22.83 -8.89
N ASP A 134 9.62 -23.44 -8.61
CA ASP A 134 8.68 -24.10 -9.51
C ASP A 134 7.53 -23.18 -9.96
N ASP A 135 7.44 -21.94 -9.44
CA ASP A 135 6.66 -20.87 -10.03
C ASP A 135 7.39 -20.33 -11.27
N GLN A 136 7.62 -21.21 -12.25
CA GLN A 136 8.01 -20.84 -13.61
C GLN A 136 6.82 -20.18 -14.30
N LEU A 137 6.49 -18.97 -13.84
CA LEU A 137 5.55 -18.06 -14.50
C LEU A 137 6.01 -17.69 -15.91
N GLY A 138 7.25 -17.99 -16.32
CA GLY A 138 7.62 -17.94 -17.73
C GLY A 138 6.74 -18.85 -18.60
N ASP A 139 6.48 -20.08 -18.15
CA ASP A 139 5.62 -21.03 -18.87
C ASP A 139 4.12 -20.83 -18.56
N LEU A 140 3.75 -20.46 -17.33
CA LEU A 140 2.34 -20.21 -16.97
C LEU A 140 1.80 -18.84 -17.44
N ALA A 141 2.64 -17.82 -17.60
CA ALA A 141 2.23 -16.54 -18.19
C ALA A 141 1.86 -16.71 -19.67
N GLY A 142 2.47 -17.67 -20.38
CA GLY A 142 2.07 -18.04 -21.74
C GLY A 142 0.67 -18.66 -21.82
N ILE A 143 0.24 -19.38 -20.77
CA ILE A 143 -1.10 -19.98 -20.70
C ILE A 143 -2.17 -18.89 -20.50
N ASN A 144 -1.92 -17.91 -19.62
CA ASN A 144 -2.85 -16.80 -19.35
C ASN A 144 -2.76 -15.63 -20.35
N GLN A 145 -1.68 -15.48 -21.12
CA GLN A 145 -1.57 -14.42 -22.16
C GLN A 145 -2.66 -14.53 -23.21
N SER A 146 -3.14 -15.75 -23.49
CA SER A 146 -4.24 -16.01 -24.43
C SER A 146 -5.64 -15.66 -23.88
N GLN A 147 -5.76 -15.31 -22.59
CA GLN A 147 -7.06 -15.16 -21.92
C GLN A 147 -7.64 -13.75 -22.02
N TYR A 148 -6.81 -12.73 -22.28
CA TYR A 148 -7.23 -11.33 -22.30
C TYR A 148 -7.08 -10.70 -23.68
N PRO A 149 -8.01 -9.81 -24.10
CA PRO A 149 -7.87 -9.07 -25.34
C PRO A 149 -6.62 -8.19 -25.32
N ALA A 150 -6.06 -7.92 -26.50
CA ALA A 150 -4.94 -6.98 -26.63
C ALA A 150 -5.37 -5.59 -26.14
N LEU A 151 -4.58 -5.01 -25.24
CA LEU A 151 -4.87 -3.72 -24.62
C LEU A 151 -4.56 -2.58 -25.62
N PRO A 152 -5.55 -1.79 -26.07
CA PRO A 152 -5.32 -0.63 -26.92
C PRO A 152 -4.46 0.44 -26.23
N ASP A 153 -3.66 1.18 -27.00
CA ASP A 153 -2.76 2.23 -26.50
C ASP A 153 -3.47 3.25 -25.60
N LYS A 154 -4.72 3.61 -25.92
CA LYS A 154 -5.52 4.57 -25.13
C LYS A 154 -5.67 4.13 -23.67
N TRP A 155 -5.77 2.82 -23.41
CA TRP A 155 -5.90 2.27 -22.07
C TRP A 155 -4.53 2.02 -21.44
N GLY A 156 -3.54 1.61 -22.24
CA GLY A 156 -2.15 1.48 -21.78
C GLY A 156 -1.58 2.78 -21.22
N GLN A 157 -1.88 3.93 -21.84
CA GLN A 157 -1.44 5.24 -21.37
C GLN A 157 -1.99 5.61 -19.98
N LEU A 158 -3.17 5.12 -19.61
CA LEU A 158 -3.79 5.40 -18.31
C LEU A 158 -3.02 4.77 -17.15
N VAL A 159 -2.27 3.68 -17.39
CA VAL A 159 -1.41 3.07 -16.38
C VAL A 159 -0.37 4.06 -15.86
N GLY A 160 0.14 4.94 -16.74
CA GLY A 160 1.11 5.97 -16.37
C GLY A 160 0.58 7.05 -15.42
N LEU A 161 -0.74 7.18 -15.28
CA LEU A 161 -1.37 8.11 -14.35
C LEU A 161 -1.33 7.61 -12.89
N LEU A 162 -1.11 6.31 -12.69
CA LEU A 162 -1.13 5.68 -11.37
C LEU A 162 0.26 5.71 -10.73
N GLU A 163 0.65 6.87 -10.20
CA GLU A 163 1.92 7.00 -9.48
C GLU A 163 2.07 5.91 -8.39
N SER A 164 3.17 5.16 -8.42
CA SER A 164 3.42 4.06 -7.46
C SER A 164 3.94 4.57 -6.11
N THR A 165 4.52 5.77 -6.11
CA THR A 165 5.31 6.28 -4.98
C THR A 165 4.83 7.67 -4.60
N TYR A 166 4.48 7.86 -3.33
CA TYR A 166 4.19 9.17 -2.76
C TYR A 166 5.45 10.02 -2.74
N ARG A 167 5.44 11.12 -3.49
CA ARG A 167 6.53 12.10 -3.49
C ARG A 167 6.13 13.27 -2.60
N LYS A 168 6.86 13.47 -1.51
CA LYS A 168 6.66 14.64 -0.64
C LYS A 168 6.99 15.88 -1.48
N THR A 169 5.97 16.67 -1.80
CA THR A 169 6.17 17.94 -2.49
C THR A 169 6.81 18.90 -1.49
N GLU A 170 8.05 19.31 -1.75
CA GLU A 170 8.66 20.44 -1.05
C GLU A 170 7.87 21.69 -1.45
N ARG A 171 7.12 22.24 -0.49
CA ARG A 171 6.55 23.57 -0.54
C ARG A 171 6.79 24.23 0.79
#